data_AF-S4W7K5-F1
#
_entry.id   AF-S4W7K5-F1
#
_cell.length_a   1.000
_cell.length_b   1.000
_cell.length_c   1.000
_cell.angle_alpha   90.00
_cell.angle_beta   90.00
_cell.angle_gamma   90.00
#
_symmetry.space_group_name_H-M   'P 1'
#
loop_
_entity.id
_entity.type
_entity.pdbx_description
1 polymer ?
#
loop_
_entity_poly.entity_id
_entity_poly.type
_entity_poly.pdbx_seq_one_letter_code
_entity_poly.pdbx_strand_id
1 'polypeptide(L)'
;CLSEDMRIQTDRGFLSLDEVKEQWKDIKIANYDHETKQIKYEKALNFLVKDEMNHKMVEFCDYDITAGKGKAGGRDISLLVTEDHDMFVQKGRKVKYHTIYDTNSEKEVDPFQKIPARDLLEKGLGVRFLAAAENGIDVSAAPAAPYKTALGITESQNLDFLELYGFWLGDGSMGQNMTSGNHIIFAARKESDIKWLHDVFEKMNLHKDYFRVRDRTLDMVEFRVSDPKWKLFYKEYAEKYVFSGVYDSNSHLNTPKSGKWFSSWVWNLNKEEMRAVIEGIRRADGDFTTYNKNIYTSSIRFRDELIRALLHAGYSAKFNLKYSKGTIRGYSPVGQKGNHKIVSPKVYENFNESTKRKYTPIKAKYDNWVINYAEDGSPSGKQCVRPNLYSDTEIKRVDNYVGRVWCVTVPTGLIIAQRVHRDADNNVIRASRPIVVGN
;
A
#
# COMPACT_ATOMS: atom_id res chain seq x y z
N CYS A 1 -19.25 16.57 -3.27
CA CYS A 1 -17.83 16.95 -3.35
C CYS A 1 -17.07 16.46 -2.13
N LEU A 2 -15.78 16.20 -2.30
CA LEU A 2 -14.79 15.82 -1.29
C LEU A 2 -14.16 17.07 -0.65
N SER A 3 -13.70 17.00 0.59
CA SER A 3 -12.86 18.06 1.20
C SER A 3 -11.43 18.07 0.61
N GLU A 4 -10.70 19.17 0.80
CA GLU A 4 -9.36 19.36 0.23
C GLU A 4 -8.27 18.42 0.78
N ASP A 5 -8.48 17.87 1.98
CA ASP A 5 -7.61 16.87 2.61
C ASP A 5 -7.88 15.43 2.11
N MET A 6 -8.74 15.29 1.10
CA MET A 6 -8.96 14.02 0.41
C MET A 6 -8.06 13.85 -0.80
N ARG A 7 -7.82 12.59 -1.17
CA ARG A 7 -7.13 12.18 -2.38
C ARG A 7 -7.98 11.16 -3.13
N ILE A 8 -7.84 11.13 -4.45
CA ILE A 8 -8.46 10.12 -5.31
C ILE A 8 -7.39 9.25 -5.98
N GLN A 9 -7.73 7.98 -6.24
CA GLN A 9 -6.85 7.08 -6.96
C GLN A 9 -6.84 7.42 -8.46
N THR A 10 -5.65 7.53 -9.05
CA THR A 10 -5.41 7.83 -10.47
C THR A 10 -4.45 6.81 -11.07
N ASP A 11 -4.20 6.89 -12.38
CA ASP A 11 -3.18 6.09 -13.07
C ASP A 11 -1.73 6.45 -12.64
N ARG A 12 -1.57 7.49 -11.82
CA ARG A 12 -0.31 7.95 -11.23
C ARG A 12 -0.24 7.78 -9.71
N GLY A 13 -1.22 7.10 -9.09
CA GLY A 13 -1.32 6.95 -7.63
C GLY A 13 -2.41 7.83 -7.01
N PHE A 14 -2.39 7.97 -5.69
CA PHE A 14 -3.34 8.85 -4.99
C PHE A 14 -2.90 10.30 -5.03
N LEU A 15 -3.69 11.14 -5.69
CA LEU A 15 -3.41 12.57 -5.86
C LEU A 15 -4.40 13.43 -5.07
N SER A 16 -3.92 14.53 -4.48
CA SER A 16 -4.72 15.55 -3.80
C SER A 16 -5.44 16.48 -4.78
N LEU A 17 -6.29 17.36 -4.24
CA LEU A 17 -6.93 18.44 -4.99
C LEU A 17 -5.93 19.22 -5.85
N ASP A 18 -4.86 19.74 -5.25
CA ASP A 18 -3.89 20.59 -5.96
C ASP A 18 -3.14 19.80 -7.04
N GLU A 19 -2.79 18.55 -6.76
CA GLU A 19 -2.15 17.66 -7.74
C GLU A 19 -3.09 17.30 -8.89
N VAL A 20 -4.40 17.19 -8.67
CA VAL A 20 -5.38 16.86 -9.74
C VAL A 20 -5.76 18.11 -10.54
N LYS A 21 -5.98 19.24 -9.87
CA LYS A 21 -6.51 20.47 -10.46
C LYS A 21 -5.73 20.94 -11.68
N GLU A 22 -4.41 20.78 -11.67
CA GLU A 22 -3.52 21.25 -12.74
C GLU A 22 -3.47 20.31 -13.96
N GLN A 23 -3.84 19.04 -13.81
CA GLN A 23 -3.58 17.99 -14.81
C GLN A 23 -4.73 17.00 -14.98
N TRP A 24 -5.95 17.31 -14.49
CA TRP A 24 -7.08 16.39 -14.50
C TRP A 24 -7.46 15.88 -15.92
N LYS A 25 -7.14 16.66 -16.97
CA LYS A 25 -7.32 16.27 -18.37
C LYS A 25 -6.26 15.29 -18.88
N ASP A 26 -5.09 15.24 -18.25
CA ASP A 26 -3.93 14.45 -18.70
C ASP A 26 -3.77 13.14 -17.92
N ILE A 27 -4.32 13.07 -16.72
CA ILE A 27 -4.37 11.84 -15.91
C ILE A 27 -5.63 11.02 -16.22
N LYS A 28 -5.68 9.78 -15.72
CA LYS A 28 -6.89 8.96 -15.70
C LYS A 28 -7.29 8.67 -14.26
N ILE A 29 -8.58 8.73 -13.95
CA ILE A 29 -9.12 8.48 -12.62
C ILE A 29 -9.55 7.00 -12.52
N ALA A 30 -9.31 6.39 -11.36
CA ALA A 30 -9.84 5.05 -11.07
C ALA A 30 -11.37 5.12 -10.99
N ASN A 31 -12.01 4.48 -11.96
CA ASN A 31 -13.43 4.19 -12.00
C ASN A 31 -13.63 2.81 -11.39
N TYR A 32 -14.55 2.70 -10.43
CA TYR A 32 -15.04 1.38 -10.03
C TYR A 32 -16.25 1.02 -10.88
N ASP A 33 -16.22 -0.15 -11.51
CA ASP A 33 -17.35 -0.72 -12.22
C ASP A 33 -18.04 -1.73 -11.30
N HIS A 34 -19.31 -1.45 -10.97
CA HIS A 34 -20.08 -2.28 -10.06
C HIS A 34 -20.42 -3.65 -10.63
N GLU A 35 -20.65 -3.75 -11.94
CA GLU A 35 -21.08 -4.98 -12.61
C GLU A 35 -19.91 -5.96 -12.69
N THR A 36 -18.76 -5.48 -13.16
CA THR A 36 -17.54 -6.31 -13.26
C THR A 36 -16.79 -6.41 -11.94
N LYS A 37 -17.10 -5.54 -10.97
CA LYS A 37 -16.38 -5.38 -9.70
C LYS A 37 -14.90 -5.07 -9.88
N GLN A 38 -14.54 -4.41 -10.97
CA GLN A 38 -13.16 -4.07 -11.33
C GLN A 38 -12.88 -2.58 -11.24
N ILE A 39 -11.60 -2.24 -11.18
CA ILE A 39 -11.09 -0.88 -11.38
C ILE A 39 -10.80 -0.71 -12.87
N LYS A 40 -11.14 0.45 -13.44
CA LYS A 40 -10.74 0.88 -14.78
C LYS A 40 -10.21 2.30 -14.72
N TYR A 41 -9.14 2.60 -15.46
CA TYR A 41 -8.62 3.96 -15.53
C TYR A 41 -9.16 4.69 -16.76
N GLU A 42 -9.96 5.73 -16.54
CA GLU A 42 -10.61 6.50 -17.60
C GLU A 42 -10.45 8.00 -17.37
N LYS A 43 -10.65 8.78 -18.44
CA LYS A 43 -10.61 10.24 -18.37
C LYS A 43 -11.82 10.75 -17.59
N ALA A 44 -11.60 11.78 -16.78
CA ALA A 44 -12.69 12.50 -16.15
C ALA A 44 -13.49 13.27 -17.20
N LEU A 45 -14.81 13.29 -17.04
CA LEU A 45 -15.75 14.04 -17.88
C LEU A 45 -15.86 15.50 -17.43
N ASN A 46 -15.73 15.73 -16.12
CA ASN A 46 -15.81 17.06 -15.54
C ASN A 46 -14.96 17.13 -14.26
N PHE A 47 -14.53 18.33 -13.89
CA PHE A 47 -13.81 18.62 -12.65
C PHE A 47 -14.26 19.96 -12.11
N LEU A 48 -14.64 19.99 -10.84
CA LEU A 48 -15.18 21.18 -10.18
C LEU A 48 -14.46 21.40 -8.85
N VAL A 49 -14.15 22.66 -8.57
CA VAL A 49 -13.64 23.13 -7.28
C VAL A 49 -14.52 24.27 -6.84
N LYS A 50 -14.99 24.23 -5.60
CA LYS A 50 -15.70 25.33 -4.96
C LYS A 50 -14.91 25.76 -3.74
N ASP A 51 -14.71 27.07 -3.64
CA ASP A 51 -14.09 27.71 -2.49
C ASP A 51 -15.14 28.66 -1.91
N GLU A 52 -15.73 28.25 -0.80
CA GLU A 52 -16.81 28.99 -0.17
C GLU A 52 -16.64 28.91 1.34
N MET A 53 -17.10 29.97 2.00
CA MET A 53 -17.31 29.94 3.44
C MET A 53 -18.60 29.16 3.68
N ASN A 54 -18.56 28.18 4.59
CA ASN A 54 -19.75 27.50 5.12
C ASN A 54 -20.35 26.37 4.25
N HIS A 55 -19.52 25.43 3.77
CA HIS A 55 -20.05 24.20 3.18
C HIS A 55 -20.73 23.33 4.23
N LYS A 56 -21.90 22.79 3.89
CA LYS A 56 -22.55 21.74 4.67
C LYS A 56 -21.97 20.38 4.30
N MET A 57 -21.38 19.71 5.28
CA MET A 57 -20.65 18.47 5.09
C MET A 57 -21.20 17.37 6.00
N VAL A 58 -20.88 16.13 5.63
CA VAL A 58 -21.08 14.93 6.44
C VAL A 58 -19.71 14.28 6.64
N GLU A 59 -19.33 14.10 7.90
CA GLU A 59 -18.13 13.36 8.28
C GLU A 59 -18.50 11.92 8.57
N PHE A 60 -17.76 11.00 7.95
CA PHE A 60 -17.81 9.56 8.20
C PHE A 60 -16.49 9.15 8.83
N CYS A 61 -16.45 8.87 10.13
CA CYS A 61 -15.21 8.52 10.82
C CYS A 61 -15.41 7.55 11.99
N ASP A 62 -14.55 6.53 12.10
CA ASP A 62 -14.42 5.71 13.31
C ASP A 62 -13.17 6.00 14.14
N TYR A 63 -12.38 6.99 13.71
CA TYR A 63 -11.21 7.49 14.41
C TYR A 63 -10.89 8.92 13.96
N ASP A 64 -10.16 9.64 14.80
CA ASP A 64 -9.60 10.94 14.45
C ASP A 64 -8.24 10.76 13.75
N ILE A 65 -8.23 10.99 12.44
CA ILE A 65 -7.03 10.90 11.60
C ILE A 65 -5.96 11.95 11.95
N THR A 66 -6.32 12.99 12.70
CA THR A 66 -5.40 14.03 13.18
C THR A 66 -4.82 13.69 14.56
N ALA A 67 -5.60 13.08 15.47
CA ALA A 67 -5.14 12.74 16.82
C ALA A 67 -4.21 11.52 16.89
N GLY A 68 -4.36 10.53 16.00
CA GLY A 68 -3.45 9.39 16.01
C GLY A 68 -3.57 8.44 14.81
N LYS A 69 -2.79 7.37 14.85
CA LYS A 69 -3.05 6.21 14.00
C LYS A 69 -4.35 5.54 14.45
N GLY A 70 -5.10 4.98 13.50
CA GLY A 70 -6.25 4.14 13.83
C GLY A 70 -5.84 2.94 14.68
N LYS A 71 -6.84 2.27 15.29
CA LYS A 71 -6.56 1.11 16.14
C LYS A 71 -5.90 0.01 15.30
N ALA A 72 -5.01 -0.78 15.91
CA ALA A 72 -4.51 -1.98 15.27
C ALA A 72 -5.72 -2.91 15.01
N GLY A 73 -6.03 -3.14 13.74
CA GLY A 73 -7.27 -3.80 13.37
C GLY A 73 -8.51 -2.89 13.27
N GLY A 74 -8.37 -1.57 13.23
CA GLY A 74 -9.50 -0.66 13.03
C GLY A 74 -10.01 -0.68 11.59
N ARG A 75 -11.29 -0.31 11.41
CA ARG A 75 -11.86 -0.08 10.07
C ARG A 75 -11.10 1.08 9.41
N ASP A 76 -10.76 2.09 10.20
CA ASP A 76 -9.96 3.27 9.83
C ASP A 76 -10.56 3.98 8.62
N ILE A 77 -11.86 4.23 8.70
CA ILE A 77 -12.57 5.09 7.74
C ILE A 77 -12.48 6.52 8.26
N SER A 78 -12.11 7.42 7.37
CA SER A 78 -12.27 8.87 7.55
C SER A 78 -12.56 9.46 6.19
N LEU A 79 -13.72 10.09 6.03
CA LEU A 79 -14.18 10.80 4.83
C LEU A 79 -14.92 12.06 5.28
N LEU A 80 -14.82 13.13 4.50
CA LEU A 80 -15.56 14.36 4.72
C LEU A 80 -16.05 14.87 3.37
N VAL A 81 -17.37 14.85 3.19
CA VAL A 81 -18.00 15.11 1.89
C VAL A 81 -19.18 16.06 2.06
N THR A 82 -19.57 16.76 0.99
CA THR A 82 -20.78 17.59 1.01
C THR A 82 -22.03 16.73 1.21
N GLU A 83 -23.09 17.31 1.77
CA GLU A 83 -24.37 16.63 2.03
C GLU A 83 -24.98 15.90 0.81
N ASP A 84 -24.79 16.48 -0.37
CA ASP A 84 -25.34 15.96 -1.63
C ASP A 84 -24.36 15.06 -2.39
N HIS A 85 -23.23 14.71 -1.77
CA HIS A 85 -22.30 13.77 -2.39
C HIS A 85 -22.88 12.35 -2.29
N ASP A 86 -22.90 11.64 -3.40
CA ASP A 86 -23.32 10.25 -3.44
C ASP A 86 -22.28 9.36 -2.72
N MET A 87 -22.76 8.57 -1.77
CA MET A 87 -21.99 7.52 -1.12
C MET A 87 -22.39 6.19 -1.72
N PHE A 88 -21.42 5.32 -2.02
CA PHE A 88 -21.69 3.97 -2.54
C PHE A 88 -21.67 2.95 -1.41
N VAL A 89 -22.84 2.61 -0.88
CA VAL A 89 -22.97 1.90 0.41
C VAL A 89 -24.11 0.87 0.39
N GLN A 90 -24.06 -0.07 1.33
CA GLN A 90 -25.21 -0.88 1.75
C GLN A 90 -25.74 -0.33 3.08
N LYS A 91 -27.05 -0.12 3.18
CA LYS A 91 -27.72 0.26 4.42
C LYS A 91 -28.25 -0.96 5.15
N GLY A 92 -28.43 -0.78 6.45
CA GLY A 92 -29.07 -1.76 7.29
C GLY A 92 -29.44 -1.15 8.63
N ARG A 93 -30.20 -1.92 9.41
CA ARG A 93 -30.58 -1.55 10.77
C ARG A 93 -29.50 -1.98 11.76
N LYS A 94 -29.05 -1.03 12.60
CA LYS A 94 -28.16 -1.32 13.73
C LYS A 94 -28.92 -2.10 14.81
N VAL A 95 -28.34 -3.21 15.25
CA VAL A 95 -28.84 -4.04 16.36
C VAL A 95 -27.69 -4.37 17.31
N LYS A 96 -27.67 -3.73 18.48
CA LYS A 96 -26.59 -3.83 19.49
C LYS A 96 -25.21 -3.55 18.88
N TYR A 97 -24.44 -4.61 18.60
CA TYR A 97 -23.06 -4.57 18.11
C TYR A 97 -22.92 -5.03 16.65
N HIS A 98 -24.05 -5.28 15.97
CA HIS A 98 -24.08 -5.77 14.59
C HIS A 98 -25.08 -4.98 13.76
N THR A 99 -25.02 -5.15 12.45
CA THR A 99 -25.94 -4.57 11.48
C THR A 99 -26.72 -5.70 10.81
N ILE A 100 -28.04 -5.60 10.80
CA ILE A 100 -28.91 -6.44 9.96
C ILE A 100 -29.11 -5.65 8.67
N TYR A 101 -28.55 -6.13 7.58
CA TYR A 101 -28.64 -5.46 6.30
C TYR A 101 -29.97 -5.75 5.64
N ASP A 102 -30.45 -4.79 4.86
CA ASP A 102 -31.66 -4.95 4.08
C ASP A 102 -31.44 -6.06 3.04
N THR A 103 -32.48 -6.84 2.78
CA THR A 103 -32.42 -7.98 1.88
C THR A 103 -33.50 -7.94 0.83
N ASN A 104 -33.20 -8.44 -0.37
CA ASN A 104 -34.14 -8.60 -1.45
C ASN A 104 -35.15 -9.74 -1.16
N SER A 105 -36.07 -9.99 -2.10
CA SER A 105 -37.08 -11.06 -2.00
C SER A 105 -36.50 -12.46 -1.82
N GLU A 106 -35.25 -12.67 -2.21
CA GLU A 106 -34.52 -13.94 -2.11
C GLU A 106 -33.71 -14.05 -0.80
N LYS A 107 -33.85 -13.08 0.10
CA LYS A 107 -33.11 -12.95 1.37
C LYS A 107 -31.60 -12.72 1.18
N GLU A 108 -31.18 -12.28 0.01
CA GLU A 108 -29.81 -11.83 -0.22
C GLU A 108 -29.67 -10.36 0.20
N VAL A 109 -28.51 -9.98 0.73
CA VAL A 109 -28.26 -8.59 1.12
C VAL A 109 -28.36 -7.69 -0.11
N ASP A 110 -29.16 -6.63 -0.02
CA ASP A 110 -29.36 -5.65 -1.09
C ASP A 110 -28.02 -5.14 -1.62
N PRO A 111 -27.87 -4.95 -2.95
CA PRO A 111 -26.62 -4.51 -3.54
C PRO A 111 -26.19 -3.13 -3.03
N PHE A 112 -24.93 -2.78 -3.26
CA PHE A 112 -24.45 -1.42 -2.99
C PHE A 112 -25.19 -0.40 -3.87
N GLN A 113 -25.56 0.73 -3.30
CA GLN A 113 -26.32 1.78 -3.98
C GLN A 113 -25.69 3.15 -3.76
N LYS A 114 -25.93 4.08 -4.69
CA LYS A 114 -25.61 5.50 -4.51
C LYS A 114 -26.67 6.14 -3.64
N ILE A 115 -26.26 6.72 -2.51
CA ILE A 115 -27.13 7.36 -1.53
C ILE A 115 -26.51 8.70 -1.13
N PRO A 116 -27.26 9.82 -1.20
CA PRO A 116 -26.76 11.12 -0.73
C PRO A 116 -26.27 11.04 0.72
N ALA A 117 -25.12 11.65 1.02
CA ALA A 117 -24.50 11.59 2.34
C ALA A 117 -25.44 12.07 3.47
N ARG A 118 -26.29 13.07 3.20
CA ARG A 118 -27.28 13.59 4.16
C ARG A 118 -28.31 12.54 4.61
N ASP A 119 -28.65 11.58 3.75
CA ASP A 119 -29.65 10.56 4.05
C ASP A 119 -29.06 9.46 4.97
N LEU A 120 -27.74 9.42 5.10
CA LEU A 120 -27.03 8.50 6.00
C LEU A 120 -26.87 9.05 7.43
N LEU A 121 -27.41 10.23 7.71
CA LEU A 121 -27.50 10.81 9.05
C LEU A 121 -28.68 10.28 9.86
N GLU A 122 -29.59 9.52 9.23
CA GLU A 122 -30.72 8.89 9.92
C GLU A 122 -30.22 8.00 11.06
N LYS A 123 -30.79 8.15 12.26
CA LYS A 123 -30.37 7.40 13.46
C LYS A 123 -30.67 5.91 13.32
N GLY A 124 -29.82 5.10 13.97
CA GLY A 124 -29.99 3.65 14.02
C GLY A 124 -29.58 2.91 12.74
N LEU A 125 -28.88 3.58 11.81
CA LEU A 125 -28.35 2.94 10.62
C LEU A 125 -26.98 2.30 10.89
N GLY A 126 -26.79 1.11 10.30
CA GLY A 126 -25.48 0.58 9.97
C GLY A 126 -25.21 0.81 8.49
N VAL A 127 -24.07 1.43 8.18
CA VAL A 127 -23.69 1.82 6.82
C VAL A 127 -22.40 1.09 6.45
N ARG A 128 -22.51 0.15 5.52
CA ARG A 128 -21.37 -0.63 5.04
C ARG A 128 -20.81 -0.03 3.76
N PHE A 129 -19.51 0.19 3.77
CA PHE A 129 -18.73 0.73 2.66
C PHE A 129 -18.01 -0.38 1.90
N LEU A 130 -17.62 -0.07 0.67
CA LEU A 130 -16.80 -0.94 -0.17
C LEU A 130 -15.35 -0.45 -0.21
N ALA A 131 -14.41 -1.26 0.27
CA ALA A 131 -13.00 -0.88 0.41
C ALA A 131 -12.03 -1.70 -0.46
N ALA A 132 -12.57 -2.49 -1.40
CA ALA A 132 -11.81 -3.32 -2.31
C ALA A 132 -12.61 -3.51 -3.61
N ALA A 133 -11.89 -3.65 -4.73
CA ALA A 133 -12.46 -4.12 -5.99
C ALA A 133 -12.27 -5.63 -6.07
N GLU A 134 -13.34 -6.41 -5.88
CA GLU A 134 -13.28 -7.88 -5.75
C GLU A 134 -12.48 -8.53 -6.90
N ASN A 135 -12.64 -8.03 -8.12
CA ASN A 135 -11.99 -8.54 -9.33
C ASN A 135 -10.75 -7.76 -9.75
N GLY A 136 -10.25 -6.86 -8.88
CA GLY A 136 -9.00 -6.16 -9.09
C GLY A 136 -9.08 -5.11 -10.19
N ILE A 137 -7.98 -4.94 -10.93
CA ILE A 137 -7.87 -4.03 -12.08
C ILE A 137 -8.27 -4.74 -13.38
N ASP A 138 -8.99 -4.02 -14.25
CA ASP A 138 -9.18 -4.42 -15.65
C ASP A 138 -7.94 -4.02 -16.48
N VAL A 139 -7.23 -5.04 -16.96
CA VAL A 139 -6.04 -4.92 -17.83
C VAL A 139 -6.26 -5.61 -19.18
N SER A 140 -7.51 -5.86 -19.57
CA SER A 140 -7.84 -6.52 -20.84
C SER A 140 -7.25 -5.83 -22.08
N ALA A 141 -7.10 -4.50 -22.01
CA ALA A 141 -6.49 -3.69 -23.07
C ALA A 141 -4.98 -3.42 -22.87
N ALA A 142 -4.35 -3.99 -21.84
CA ALA A 142 -2.95 -3.74 -21.52
C ALA A 142 -2.02 -4.57 -22.42
N PRO A 143 -0.86 -4.03 -22.82
CA PRO A 143 0.12 -4.82 -23.56
C PRO A 143 0.73 -5.90 -22.67
N ALA A 144 1.12 -7.02 -23.29
CA ALA A 144 1.80 -8.11 -22.60
C ALA A 144 3.06 -7.61 -21.87
N ALA A 145 3.28 -8.11 -20.66
CA ALA A 145 4.41 -7.69 -19.85
C ALA A 145 5.74 -8.14 -20.48
N PRO A 146 6.75 -7.25 -20.57
CA PRO A 146 7.96 -7.48 -21.35
C PRO A 146 8.87 -8.56 -20.77
N TYR A 147 8.72 -8.93 -19.49
CA TYR A 147 9.57 -9.94 -18.85
C TYR A 147 9.43 -11.32 -19.50
N LYS A 148 8.24 -11.67 -20.00
CA LYS A 148 8.00 -12.98 -20.65
C LYS A 148 8.95 -13.16 -21.83
N THR A 149 8.95 -12.19 -22.75
CA THR A 149 9.85 -12.21 -23.91
C THR A 149 11.30 -11.93 -23.54
N ALA A 150 11.56 -10.95 -22.68
CA ALA A 150 12.94 -10.52 -22.37
C ALA A 150 13.74 -11.60 -21.64
N LEU A 151 13.10 -12.36 -20.75
CA LEU A 151 13.74 -13.37 -19.92
C LEU A 151 13.45 -14.81 -20.38
N GLY A 152 12.50 -15.00 -21.30
CA GLY A 152 12.06 -16.33 -21.73
C GLY A 152 11.20 -17.06 -20.70
N ILE A 153 10.40 -16.32 -19.92
CA ILE A 153 9.51 -16.90 -18.90
C ILE A 153 8.31 -17.53 -19.60
N THR A 154 8.11 -18.82 -19.35
CA THR A 154 6.95 -19.59 -19.82
C THR A 154 5.70 -19.34 -18.97
N GLU A 155 4.52 -19.69 -19.46
CA GLU A 155 3.28 -19.58 -18.68
C GLU A 155 3.32 -20.39 -17.37
N SER A 156 3.96 -21.57 -17.37
CA SER A 156 4.16 -22.36 -16.16
C SER A 156 5.10 -21.72 -15.14
N GLN A 157 6.01 -20.85 -15.57
CA GLN A 157 6.94 -20.11 -14.71
C GLN A 157 6.41 -18.74 -14.30
N ASN A 158 5.28 -18.30 -14.86
CA ASN A 158 4.83 -16.92 -14.79
C ASN A 158 4.67 -16.42 -13.35
N LEU A 159 3.86 -17.14 -12.56
CA LEU A 159 3.60 -16.76 -11.16
C LEU A 159 4.84 -16.93 -10.28
N ASP A 160 5.66 -17.96 -10.52
CA ASP A 160 6.92 -18.16 -9.79
C ASP A 160 7.89 -16.99 -10.04
N PHE A 161 7.99 -16.51 -11.28
CA PHE A 161 8.81 -15.34 -11.62
C PHE A 161 8.28 -14.06 -10.97
N LEU A 162 6.96 -13.84 -11.00
CA LEU A 162 6.35 -12.67 -10.40
C LEU A 162 6.53 -12.64 -8.87
N GLU A 163 6.40 -13.79 -8.20
CA GLU A 163 6.72 -13.94 -6.78
C GLU A 163 8.22 -13.69 -6.53
N LEU A 164 9.11 -14.20 -7.38
CA LEU A 164 10.55 -13.93 -7.30
C LEU A 164 10.87 -12.44 -7.45
N TYR A 165 10.25 -11.75 -8.41
CA TYR A 165 10.38 -10.31 -8.61
C TYR A 165 9.90 -9.53 -7.38
N GLY A 166 8.74 -9.90 -6.82
CA GLY A 166 8.23 -9.33 -5.59
C GLY A 166 9.18 -9.53 -4.40
N PHE A 167 9.74 -10.72 -4.24
CA PHE A 167 10.73 -11.00 -3.21
C PHE A 167 11.97 -10.11 -3.36
N TRP A 168 12.43 -9.93 -4.61
CA TRP A 168 13.53 -9.02 -4.89
C TRP A 168 13.19 -7.57 -4.55
N LEU A 169 11.95 -7.12 -4.77
CA LEU A 169 11.53 -5.77 -4.40
C LEU A 169 11.71 -5.49 -2.90
N GLY A 170 11.43 -6.47 -2.04
CA GLY A 170 11.71 -6.41 -0.60
C GLY A 170 13.20 -6.55 -0.29
N ASP A 171 13.73 -7.76 -0.36
CA ASP A 171 15.05 -8.12 0.18
C ASP A 171 16.18 -8.21 -0.86
N GLY A 172 15.86 -8.00 -2.13
CA GLY A 172 16.85 -8.02 -3.21
C GLY A 172 17.83 -6.84 -3.17
N SER A 173 18.95 -6.99 -3.88
CA SER A 173 19.87 -5.90 -4.16
C SER A 173 20.59 -6.08 -5.50
N MET A 174 21.27 -5.04 -5.96
CA MET A 174 22.23 -5.14 -7.06
C MET A 174 23.64 -5.10 -6.48
N GLY A 175 24.45 -6.11 -6.83
CA GLY A 175 25.89 -6.08 -6.62
C GLY A 175 26.57 -5.45 -7.82
N GLN A 176 27.56 -4.59 -7.58
CA GLN A 176 28.44 -4.09 -8.64
C GLN A 176 29.83 -4.68 -8.43
N ASN A 177 30.37 -5.30 -9.47
CA ASN A 177 31.75 -5.76 -9.47
C ASN A 177 32.46 -5.21 -10.72
N MET A 178 33.58 -4.51 -10.51
CA MET A 178 34.38 -3.93 -11.59
C MET A 178 34.88 -4.97 -12.60
N THR A 179 35.09 -6.22 -12.20
CA THR A 179 35.61 -7.29 -13.07
C THR A 179 34.55 -8.23 -13.63
N SER A 180 33.39 -8.38 -12.99
CA SER A 180 32.35 -9.33 -13.42
C SER A 180 31.00 -8.69 -13.76
N GLY A 181 30.93 -7.35 -13.75
CA GLY A 181 29.72 -6.59 -14.04
C GLY A 181 28.73 -6.57 -12.88
N ASN A 182 27.51 -6.11 -13.17
CA ASN A 182 26.41 -6.08 -12.21
C ASN A 182 25.85 -7.48 -11.98
N HIS A 183 25.42 -7.79 -10.75
CA HIS A 183 24.75 -9.04 -10.39
C HIS A 183 23.46 -8.72 -9.65
N ILE A 184 22.40 -9.47 -9.94
CA ILE A 184 21.14 -9.38 -9.21
C ILE A 184 21.26 -10.35 -8.04
N ILE A 185 21.01 -9.86 -6.82
CA ILE A 185 21.20 -10.61 -5.58
C ILE A 185 19.85 -10.77 -4.89
N PHE A 186 19.53 -12.01 -4.54
CA PHE A 186 18.43 -12.38 -3.66
C PHE A 186 19.06 -12.94 -2.39
N ALA A 187 18.80 -12.32 -1.25
CA ALA A 187 19.36 -12.74 0.03
C ALA A 187 18.23 -13.25 0.93
N ALA A 188 18.43 -14.42 1.54
CA ALA A 188 17.47 -15.01 2.47
C ALA A 188 18.18 -15.51 3.73
N ARG A 189 17.48 -15.39 4.87
CA ARG A 189 17.93 -15.89 6.18
C ARG A 189 17.09 -17.05 6.71
N LYS A 190 15.80 -17.07 6.37
CA LYS A 190 14.88 -18.12 6.81
C LYS A 190 15.08 -19.35 5.94
N GLU A 191 15.22 -20.52 6.57
CA GLU A 191 15.41 -21.80 5.87
C GLU A 191 14.29 -22.09 4.86
N SER A 192 13.04 -21.74 5.19
CA SER A 192 11.90 -21.85 4.28
C SER A 192 12.04 -21.01 3.01
N ASP A 193 12.58 -19.80 3.13
CA ASP A 193 12.76 -18.89 2.00
C ASP A 193 13.97 -19.31 1.16
N ILE A 194 15.02 -19.83 1.80
CA ILE A 194 16.18 -20.42 1.13
C ILE A 194 15.75 -21.61 0.28
N LYS A 195 14.98 -22.55 0.86
CA LYS A 195 14.43 -23.70 0.12
C LYS A 195 13.57 -23.26 -1.06
N TRP A 196 12.65 -22.33 -0.84
CA TRP A 196 11.81 -21.78 -1.91
C TRP A 196 12.63 -21.13 -3.03
N LEU A 197 13.68 -20.36 -2.71
CA LEU A 197 14.57 -19.77 -3.72
C LEU A 197 15.29 -20.85 -4.55
N HIS A 198 15.74 -21.94 -3.93
CA HIS A 198 16.29 -23.07 -4.66
C HIS A 198 15.27 -23.65 -5.66
N ASP A 199 14.07 -23.97 -5.19
CA ASP A 199 13.01 -24.57 -6.02
C ASP A 199 12.63 -23.64 -7.18
N VAL A 200 12.50 -22.34 -6.93
CA VAL A 200 12.16 -21.35 -7.97
C VAL A 200 13.29 -21.22 -8.99
N PHE A 201 14.56 -21.11 -8.57
CA PHE A 201 15.67 -20.98 -9.52
C PHE A 201 15.92 -22.26 -10.32
N GLU A 202 15.64 -23.43 -9.76
CA GLU A 202 15.64 -24.69 -10.50
C GLU A 202 14.60 -24.65 -11.64
N LYS A 203 13.38 -24.20 -11.35
CA LYS A 203 12.34 -24.01 -12.38
C LYS A 203 12.72 -22.96 -13.43
N MET A 204 13.41 -21.89 -13.05
CA MET A 204 13.87 -20.86 -14.00
C MET A 204 14.97 -21.38 -14.94
N ASN A 205 15.61 -22.51 -14.60
CA ASN A 205 16.60 -23.20 -15.43
C ASN A 205 17.70 -22.28 -15.97
N LEU A 206 18.24 -21.42 -15.11
CA LEU A 206 19.32 -20.51 -15.47
C LEU A 206 20.60 -21.30 -15.75
N HIS A 207 21.38 -20.88 -16.75
CA HIS A 207 22.65 -21.51 -17.05
C HIS A 207 23.59 -21.42 -15.83
N LYS A 208 24.27 -22.53 -15.51
CA LYS A 208 25.16 -22.63 -14.33
C LYS A 208 26.29 -21.60 -14.29
N ASP A 209 26.67 -21.02 -15.42
CA ASP A 209 27.71 -19.97 -15.47
C ASP A 209 27.17 -18.60 -15.07
N TYR A 210 25.84 -18.43 -15.13
CA TYR A 210 25.15 -17.19 -14.80
C TYR A 210 24.45 -17.21 -13.45
N PHE A 211 24.58 -18.31 -12.71
CA PHE A 211 23.94 -18.49 -11.42
C PHE A 211 24.92 -19.02 -10.37
N ARG A 212 24.94 -18.39 -9.20
CA ARG A 212 25.77 -18.78 -8.07
C ARG A 212 24.97 -18.69 -6.78
N VAL A 213 25.06 -19.72 -5.95
CA VAL A 213 24.57 -19.73 -4.57
C VAL A 213 25.77 -19.67 -3.64
N ARG A 214 25.71 -18.84 -2.60
CA ARG A 214 26.80 -18.69 -1.63
C ARG A 214 26.26 -18.37 -0.23
N ASP A 215 26.84 -19.02 0.77
CA ASP A 215 26.72 -18.60 2.17
C ASP A 215 27.50 -17.28 2.39
N ARG A 216 26.78 -16.20 2.68
CA ARG A 216 27.39 -14.89 2.97
C ARG A 216 27.73 -14.74 4.45
N THR A 217 26.85 -15.23 5.32
CA THR A 217 27.06 -15.36 6.77
C THR A 217 26.53 -16.73 7.22
N LEU A 218 26.76 -17.10 8.49
CA LEU A 218 26.24 -18.35 9.07
C LEU A 218 24.73 -18.54 8.91
N ASP A 219 24.00 -17.43 8.77
CA ASP A 219 22.54 -17.38 8.76
C ASP A 219 21.97 -16.70 7.51
N MET A 220 22.77 -16.54 6.44
CA MET A 220 22.32 -15.87 5.22
C MET A 220 22.92 -16.47 3.95
N VAL A 221 22.05 -16.88 3.04
CA VAL A 221 22.38 -17.40 1.72
C VAL A 221 22.06 -16.33 0.67
N GLU A 222 22.96 -16.16 -0.29
CA GLU A 222 22.77 -15.30 -1.45
C GLU A 222 22.66 -16.13 -2.74
N PHE A 223 21.65 -15.81 -3.53
CA PHE A 223 21.45 -16.29 -4.88
C PHE A 223 21.78 -15.15 -5.83
N ARG A 224 22.78 -15.35 -6.68
CA ARG A 224 23.33 -14.32 -7.57
C ARG A 224 23.08 -14.70 -9.01
N VAL A 225 22.39 -13.81 -9.74
CA VAL A 225 22.12 -13.94 -11.16
C VAL A 225 22.97 -12.93 -11.92
N SER A 226 23.81 -13.43 -12.84
CA SER A 226 24.70 -12.64 -13.70
C SER A 226 24.34 -12.75 -15.18
N ASP A 227 23.20 -13.39 -15.48
CA ASP A 227 22.67 -13.59 -16.84
C ASP A 227 22.50 -12.23 -17.55
N PRO A 228 23.03 -12.04 -18.77
CA PRO A 228 22.90 -10.79 -19.52
C PRO A 228 21.47 -10.28 -19.69
N LYS A 229 20.50 -11.17 -19.96
CA LYS A 229 19.09 -10.81 -20.16
C LYS A 229 18.49 -10.27 -18.86
N TRP A 230 18.76 -10.95 -17.75
CA TRP A 230 18.32 -10.52 -16.43
C TRP A 230 18.93 -9.18 -16.04
N LYS A 231 20.23 -8.99 -16.24
CA LYS A 231 20.90 -7.71 -15.95
C LYS A 231 20.33 -6.55 -16.76
N LEU A 232 20.04 -6.79 -18.04
CA LEU A 232 19.42 -5.79 -18.91
C LEU A 232 18.01 -5.45 -18.41
N PHE A 233 17.23 -6.46 -18.03
CA PHE A 233 15.88 -6.29 -17.52
C PHE A 233 15.84 -5.49 -16.19
N TYR A 234 16.78 -5.75 -15.28
CA TYR A 234 16.92 -5.02 -14.02
C TYR A 234 17.74 -3.72 -14.11
N LYS A 235 18.12 -3.28 -15.32
CA LYS A 235 19.03 -2.15 -15.52
C LYS A 235 18.53 -0.86 -14.88
N GLU A 236 17.21 -0.61 -14.90
CA GLU A 236 16.62 0.61 -14.30
C GLU A 236 16.94 0.74 -12.80
N TYR A 237 17.14 -0.37 -12.10
CA TYR A 237 17.52 -0.35 -10.70
C TYR A 237 19.02 -0.18 -10.50
N ALA A 238 19.84 -0.55 -11.50
CA ALA A 238 21.29 -0.55 -11.38
C ALA A 238 21.86 0.86 -11.20
N GLU A 239 21.30 1.87 -11.88
CA GLU A 239 21.76 3.28 -11.82
C GLU A 239 21.78 3.80 -10.37
N LYS A 240 20.81 3.39 -9.56
CA LYS A 240 20.75 3.69 -8.13
C LYS A 240 21.95 3.14 -7.34
N TYR A 241 22.46 1.97 -7.73
CA TYR A 241 23.56 1.32 -7.02
C TYR A 241 24.95 1.80 -7.50
N VAL A 242 25.03 2.49 -8.65
CA VAL A 242 26.26 3.11 -9.18
C VAL A 242 26.74 4.28 -8.30
N PHE A 243 25.81 5.12 -7.81
CA PHE A 243 26.12 6.28 -6.97
C PHE A 243 25.98 5.98 -5.47
N SER A 244 26.73 4.99 -4.99
CA SER A 244 26.69 4.65 -3.55
C SER A 244 27.57 5.54 -2.65
N GLY A 245 28.12 6.64 -3.18
CA GLY A 245 29.06 7.53 -2.46
C GLY A 245 28.83 9.04 -2.56
N VAL A 246 27.95 9.55 -3.44
CA VAL A 246 27.66 10.99 -3.51
C VAL A 246 26.16 11.20 -3.61
N TYR A 247 25.63 11.85 -2.58
CA TYR A 247 24.25 12.27 -2.45
C TYR A 247 24.03 13.46 -3.40
N ASP A 248 23.48 13.20 -4.59
CA ASP A 248 22.93 14.27 -5.42
C ASP A 248 21.53 14.60 -4.91
N SER A 249 21.39 15.79 -4.31
CA SER A 249 20.16 16.28 -3.73
C SER A 249 19.08 16.60 -4.76
N ASN A 250 19.39 16.63 -6.06
CA ASN A 250 18.48 17.14 -7.09
C ASN A 250 17.86 16.07 -8.00
N SER A 251 18.38 14.83 -8.03
CA SER A 251 17.95 13.84 -9.03
C SER A 251 17.20 12.62 -8.50
N HIS A 252 17.13 12.40 -7.18
CA HIS A 252 16.34 11.29 -6.63
C HIS A 252 15.61 11.70 -5.35
N LEU A 253 14.27 11.75 -5.44
CA LEU A 253 13.33 11.78 -4.31
C LEU A 253 13.89 10.99 -3.13
N ASN A 254 13.88 11.58 -1.93
CA ASN A 254 14.18 11.01 -0.59
C ASN A 254 13.90 9.49 -0.46
N THR A 255 14.72 8.66 -1.11
CA THR A 255 14.54 7.22 -1.16
C THR A 255 15.76 6.61 -0.48
N PRO A 256 15.56 5.81 0.59
CA PRO A 256 16.64 5.08 1.22
C PRO A 256 17.44 4.30 0.16
N LYS A 257 18.73 4.03 0.41
CA LYS A 257 19.56 3.21 -0.49
C LYS A 257 18.88 1.87 -0.85
N SER A 258 18.04 1.34 0.03
CA SER A 258 17.21 0.14 -0.19
C SER A 258 15.84 0.38 -0.84
N GLY A 259 15.33 1.61 -0.92
CA GLY A 259 13.99 1.91 -1.45
C GLY A 259 13.82 1.57 -2.93
N LYS A 260 13.09 0.51 -3.24
CA LYS A 260 12.78 0.13 -4.63
C LYS A 260 11.42 0.70 -5.06
N TRP A 261 11.05 0.47 -6.31
CA TRP A 261 9.77 0.86 -6.90
C TRP A 261 9.29 -0.21 -7.86
N PHE A 262 8.00 -0.24 -8.14
CA PHE A 262 7.47 -1.14 -9.17
C PHE A 262 7.85 -0.65 -10.56
N SER A 263 8.36 -1.56 -11.39
CA SER A 263 8.61 -1.30 -12.81
C SER A 263 7.31 -0.94 -13.52
N SER A 264 7.39 -0.15 -14.60
CA SER A 264 6.19 0.33 -15.33
C SER A 264 5.26 -0.78 -15.82
N TRP A 265 5.81 -1.95 -16.17
CA TRP A 265 5.03 -3.09 -16.64
C TRP A 265 4.20 -3.77 -15.56
N VAL A 266 4.50 -3.56 -14.28
CA VAL A 266 3.73 -4.13 -13.17
C VAL A 266 2.29 -3.64 -13.20
N TRP A 267 2.05 -2.43 -13.68
CA TRP A 267 0.71 -1.83 -13.77
C TRP A 267 -0.18 -2.45 -14.86
N ASN A 268 0.36 -3.38 -15.64
CA ASN A 268 -0.38 -4.14 -16.66
C ASN A 268 -0.73 -5.57 -16.20
N LEU A 269 -0.31 -5.96 -14.99
CA LEU A 269 -0.59 -7.28 -14.45
C LEU A 269 -2.06 -7.41 -14.07
N ASN A 270 -2.65 -8.58 -14.33
CA ASN A 270 -3.98 -8.89 -13.83
C ASN A 270 -3.95 -9.13 -12.30
N LYS A 271 -5.12 -9.39 -11.72
CA LYS A 271 -5.27 -9.61 -10.28
C LYS A 271 -4.37 -10.73 -9.76
N GLU A 272 -4.36 -11.89 -10.40
CA GLU A 272 -3.61 -13.07 -9.98
C GLU A 272 -2.10 -12.84 -10.08
N GLU A 273 -1.65 -12.21 -11.15
CA GLU A 273 -0.25 -11.84 -11.37
C GLU A 273 0.23 -10.80 -10.37
N MET A 274 -0.57 -9.75 -10.11
CA MET A 274 -0.27 -8.75 -9.10
C MET A 274 -0.21 -9.38 -7.70
N ARG A 275 -1.08 -10.34 -7.40
CA ARG A 275 -1.05 -11.11 -6.14
C ARG A 275 0.24 -11.90 -5.98
N ALA A 276 0.76 -12.51 -7.04
CA ALA A 276 2.06 -13.19 -6.98
C ALA A 276 3.20 -12.22 -6.64
N VAL A 277 3.23 -11.01 -7.22
CA VAL A 277 4.21 -9.98 -6.85
C VAL A 277 4.06 -9.57 -5.38
N ILE A 278 2.84 -9.35 -4.90
CA ILE A 278 2.57 -9.00 -3.50
C ILE A 278 3.02 -10.12 -2.56
N GLU A 279 2.80 -11.38 -2.94
CA GLU A 279 3.23 -12.56 -2.19
C GLU A 279 4.76 -12.63 -2.07
N GLY A 280 5.48 -12.29 -3.13
CA GLY A 280 6.93 -12.15 -3.09
C GLY A 280 7.39 -11.08 -2.10
N ILE A 281 6.80 -9.88 -2.17
CA ILE A 281 7.11 -8.76 -1.25
C ILE A 281 6.80 -9.19 0.19
N ARG A 282 5.68 -9.89 0.38
CA ARG A 282 5.22 -10.44 1.65
C ARG A 282 6.23 -11.44 2.23
N ARG A 283 6.80 -12.30 1.41
CA ARG A 283 7.79 -13.30 1.83
C ARG A 283 9.07 -12.64 2.35
N ALA A 284 9.55 -11.62 1.65
CA ALA A 284 10.73 -10.84 2.04
C ALA A 284 10.50 -10.04 3.33
N ASP A 285 9.54 -9.11 3.32
CA ASP A 285 9.40 -8.06 4.33
C ASP A 285 8.13 -8.16 5.21
N GLY A 286 7.38 -9.27 5.12
CA GLY A 286 6.13 -9.47 5.85
C GLY A 286 6.29 -10.08 7.24
N ASP A 287 5.38 -9.73 8.15
CA ASP A 287 5.28 -10.29 9.50
C ASP A 287 3.95 -11.06 9.67
N PHE A 288 4.05 -12.36 9.98
CA PHE A 288 2.94 -13.32 10.12
C PHE A 288 2.64 -13.73 11.56
N THR A 289 3.20 -13.02 12.55
CA THR A 289 2.93 -13.33 13.95
C THR A 289 1.48 -13.02 14.36
N THR A 290 0.69 -12.38 13.50
CA THR A 290 -0.71 -12.04 13.76
C THR A 290 -1.60 -12.30 12.54
N TYR A 291 -2.91 -12.49 12.75
CA TYR A 291 -3.97 -12.53 11.71
C TYR A 291 -4.04 -11.28 10.80
N ASN A 292 -3.07 -10.35 10.88
CA ASN A 292 -2.99 -9.13 10.10
C ASN A 292 -1.89 -9.27 9.04
N LYS A 293 -2.23 -9.08 7.76
CA LYS A 293 -1.20 -9.03 6.72
C LYS A 293 -0.53 -7.64 6.73
N ASN A 294 0.75 -7.61 7.06
CA ASN A 294 1.54 -6.40 7.19
C ASN A 294 2.76 -6.44 6.26
N ILE A 295 3.02 -5.34 5.56
CA ILE A 295 4.27 -5.08 4.82
C ILE A 295 4.91 -3.82 5.40
N TYR A 296 6.23 -3.82 5.56
CA TYR A 296 6.96 -2.65 6.05
C TYR A 296 7.83 -2.05 4.96
N THR A 297 7.97 -0.73 4.96
CA THR A 297 8.92 -0.06 4.06
C THR A 297 9.38 1.26 4.66
N SER A 298 10.54 1.75 4.23
CA SER A 298 11.03 3.10 4.52
C SER A 298 10.93 4.05 3.32
N SER A 299 10.40 3.57 2.18
CA SER A 299 10.21 4.36 0.96
C SER A 299 8.79 4.91 0.89
N ILE A 300 8.65 6.24 0.86
CA ILE A 300 7.36 6.93 0.66
C ILE A 300 6.75 6.55 -0.69
N ARG A 301 7.57 6.55 -1.74
CA ARG A 301 7.15 6.13 -3.09
C ARG A 301 6.61 4.71 -3.09
N PHE A 302 7.38 3.76 -2.54
CA PHE A 302 6.99 2.35 -2.55
C PHE A 302 5.74 2.11 -1.70
N ARG A 303 5.59 2.81 -0.57
CA ARG A 303 4.36 2.80 0.24
C ARG A 303 3.15 3.17 -0.60
N ASP A 304 3.20 4.29 -1.33
CA ASP A 304 2.07 4.79 -2.11
C ASP A 304 1.77 3.89 -3.32
N GLU A 305 2.81 3.40 -4.01
CA GLU A 305 2.66 2.42 -5.08
C GLU A 305 2.07 1.09 -4.57
N LEU A 306 2.48 0.64 -3.38
CA LEU A 306 1.98 -0.60 -2.79
C LEU A 306 0.49 -0.52 -2.44
N ILE A 307 -0.02 0.63 -1.98
CA ILE A 307 -1.48 0.80 -1.78
C ILE A 307 -2.22 0.60 -3.10
N ARG A 308 -1.73 1.19 -4.19
CA ARG A 308 -2.32 1.01 -5.53
C ARG A 308 -2.28 -0.46 -5.98
N ALA A 309 -1.11 -1.10 -5.84
CA ALA A 309 -0.94 -2.51 -6.21
C ALA A 309 -1.89 -3.43 -5.41
N LEU A 310 -2.06 -3.17 -4.11
CA LEU A 310 -3.00 -3.90 -3.26
C LEU A 310 -4.45 -3.73 -3.73
N LEU A 311 -4.87 -2.52 -4.11
CA LEU A 311 -6.20 -2.28 -4.69
C LEU A 311 -6.38 -3.01 -6.03
N HIS A 312 -5.36 -3.01 -6.90
CA HIS A 312 -5.35 -3.74 -8.17
C HIS A 312 -5.44 -5.26 -7.99
N ALA A 313 -4.90 -5.79 -6.89
CA ALA A 313 -5.01 -7.19 -6.50
C ALA A 313 -6.33 -7.55 -5.79
N GLY A 314 -7.25 -6.58 -5.66
CA GLY A 314 -8.54 -6.73 -5.00
C GLY A 314 -8.46 -6.85 -3.49
N TYR A 315 -7.40 -6.31 -2.88
CA TYR A 315 -7.30 -6.16 -1.44
C TYR A 315 -7.83 -4.79 -1.00
N SER A 316 -8.29 -4.72 0.24
CA SER A 316 -8.37 -3.45 0.96
C SER A 316 -7.03 -3.17 1.61
N ALA A 317 -6.60 -1.90 1.64
CA ALA A 317 -5.30 -1.52 2.19
C ALA A 317 -5.38 -0.21 2.98
N LYS A 318 -4.43 -0.01 3.89
CA LYS A 318 -4.16 1.27 4.57
C LYS A 318 -2.70 1.33 4.99
N PHE A 319 -2.21 2.51 5.32
CA PHE A 319 -0.87 2.64 5.90
C PHE A 319 -0.83 3.61 7.07
N ASN A 320 0.15 3.40 7.94
CA ASN A 320 0.47 4.30 9.05
C ASN A 320 1.99 4.43 9.20
N LEU A 321 2.45 5.59 9.69
CA LEU A 321 3.81 5.73 10.18
C LEU A 321 3.99 4.87 11.44
N LYS A 322 4.89 3.88 11.37
CA LYS A 322 5.23 2.99 12.51
C LYS A 322 6.13 3.70 13.50
N TYR A 323 7.14 4.41 12.98
CA TYR A 323 8.02 5.31 13.73
C TYR A 323 8.71 6.28 12.78
N SER A 324 9.00 7.49 13.29
CA SER A 324 9.74 8.50 12.55
C SER A 324 11.24 8.25 12.58
N LYS A 325 11.95 8.83 11.61
CA LYS A 325 13.39 9.00 11.61
C LYS A 325 13.86 9.59 12.94
N GLY A 326 14.99 9.09 13.46
CA GLY A 326 15.55 9.49 14.74
C GLY A 326 15.01 8.71 15.94
N THR A 327 13.88 8.02 15.82
CA THR A 327 13.33 7.18 16.90
C THR A 327 14.36 6.14 17.36
N ILE A 328 14.56 6.00 18.68
CA ILE A 328 15.42 4.95 19.27
C ILE A 328 14.69 3.62 19.16
N ARG A 329 15.25 2.68 18.39
CA ARG A 329 14.66 1.36 18.12
C ARG A 329 15.19 0.25 19.02
N GLY A 330 16.28 0.50 19.71
CA GLY A 330 16.94 -0.42 20.62
C GLY A 330 18.32 0.08 20.96
N TYR A 331 19.06 -0.73 21.72
CA TYR A 331 20.42 -0.43 22.14
C TYR A 331 21.32 -1.62 21.86
N SER A 332 22.50 -1.34 21.28
CA SER A 332 23.54 -2.35 20.99
C SER A 332 24.73 -2.18 21.94
N PRO A 333 25.40 -3.25 22.38
CA PRO A 333 26.64 -3.14 23.14
C PRO A 333 27.71 -2.30 22.42
N VAL A 334 28.45 -1.48 23.16
CA VAL A 334 29.56 -0.66 22.66
C VAL A 334 30.66 -1.56 22.09
N GLY A 335 31.22 -1.19 20.94
CA GLY A 335 32.38 -1.85 20.35
C GLY A 335 32.09 -3.15 19.60
N GLN A 336 30.84 -3.61 19.56
CA GLN A 336 30.46 -4.83 18.85
C GLN A 336 29.76 -4.55 17.52
N LYS A 337 30.24 -5.17 16.43
CA LYS A 337 29.64 -5.13 15.08
C LYS A 337 29.17 -6.55 14.71
N GLY A 338 27.86 -6.80 14.62
CA GLY A 338 27.34 -8.11 14.19
C GLY A 338 26.05 -8.56 14.90
N ASN A 339 25.71 -9.85 14.73
CA ASN A 339 24.53 -10.52 15.30
C ASN A 339 24.58 -10.51 16.83
N HIS A 340 23.98 -9.49 17.46
CA HIS A 340 24.09 -9.26 18.90
C HIS A 340 22.73 -9.03 19.56
N LYS A 341 22.67 -9.30 20.88
CA LYS A 341 21.55 -9.04 21.81
C LYS A 341 21.18 -7.54 21.80
N ILE A 342 20.44 -7.11 20.78
CA ILE A 342 19.78 -5.80 20.78
C ILE A 342 18.77 -5.82 21.92
N VAL A 343 18.89 -4.87 22.85
CA VAL A 343 17.89 -4.71 23.91
C VAL A 343 16.87 -3.65 23.49
N SER A 344 15.60 -3.88 23.85
CA SER A 344 14.55 -2.90 23.59
C SER A 344 14.73 -1.66 24.48
N PRO A 345 14.18 -0.50 24.09
CA PRO A 345 14.24 0.71 24.93
C PRO A 345 13.73 0.46 26.36
N LYS A 346 12.62 -0.28 26.50
CA LYS A 346 12.04 -0.67 27.79
C LYS A 346 13.01 -1.50 28.66
N VAL A 347 13.78 -2.40 28.05
CA VAL A 347 14.78 -3.19 28.81
C VAL A 347 15.96 -2.32 29.21
N TYR A 348 16.42 -1.45 28.31
CA TYR A 348 17.53 -0.53 28.58
C TYR A 348 17.23 0.46 29.71
N GLU A 349 15.98 0.95 29.80
CA GLU A 349 15.54 1.86 30.86
C GLU A 349 15.73 1.26 32.27
N ASN A 350 15.56 -0.06 32.39
CA ASN A 350 15.70 -0.79 33.66
C ASN A 350 17.15 -1.13 34.04
N PHE A 351 18.14 -0.79 33.20
CA PHE A 351 19.55 -0.99 33.53
C PHE A 351 20.06 0.08 34.50
N ASN A 352 21.02 -0.30 35.35
CA ASN A 352 21.79 0.65 36.13
C ASN A 352 22.73 1.47 35.24
N GLU A 353 23.20 2.62 35.74
CA GLU A 353 24.03 3.57 34.96
C GLU A 353 25.34 2.95 34.44
N SER A 354 25.97 2.07 35.22
CA SER A 354 27.19 1.39 34.80
C SER A 354 26.96 0.41 33.64
N THR A 355 25.76 -0.21 33.57
CA THR A 355 25.36 -1.08 32.46
C THR A 355 24.93 -0.26 31.25
N LYS A 356 24.19 0.83 31.44
CA LYS A 356 23.76 1.73 30.34
C LYS A 356 24.94 2.26 29.52
N ARG A 357 26.04 2.65 30.17
CA ARG A 357 27.30 3.10 29.51
C ARG A 357 27.91 2.06 28.56
N LYS A 358 27.54 0.79 28.68
CA LYS A 358 28.00 -0.29 27.80
C LYS A 358 27.18 -0.42 26.53
N TYR A 359 26.18 0.44 26.29
CA TYR A 359 25.34 0.37 25.09
C TYR A 359 25.26 1.71 24.36
N THR A 360 25.04 1.63 23.05
CA THR A 360 24.78 2.76 22.16
C THR A 360 23.36 2.70 21.58
N PRO A 361 22.66 3.84 21.45
CA PRO A 361 21.32 3.86 20.90
C PRO A 361 21.33 3.59 19.39
N ILE A 362 20.43 2.71 18.95
CA ILE A 362 20.16 2.45 17.54
C ILE A 362 19.04 3.39 17.09
N LYS A 363 19.42 4.49 16.43
CA LYS A 363 18.47 5.47 15.89
C LYS A 363 18.00 5.05 14.50
N ALA A 364 16.70 5.15 14.26
CA ALA A 364 16.13 4.96 12.94
C ALA A 364 16.71 6.00 11.96
N LYS A 365 17.29 5.54 10.84
CA LYS A 365 17.85 6.44 9.82
C LYS A 365 16.78 7.07 8.92
N TYR A 366 15.63 6.42 8.83
CA TYR A 366 14.51 6.76 7.97
C TYR A 366 13.20 6.53 8.73
N ASP A 367 12.13 7.15 8.23
CA ASP A 367 10.78 6.78 8.59
C ASP A 367 10.52 5.32 8.24
N ASN A 368 9.63 4.68 9.00
CA ASN A 368 9.19 3.33 8.71
C ASN A 368 7.67 3.29 8.68
N TRP A 369 7.15 2.83 7.56
CA TRP A 369 5.74 2.69 7.27
C TRP A 369 5.32 1.24 7.51
N VAL A 370 4.11 1.07 8.03
CA VAL A 370 3.40 -0.21 8.01
C VAL A 370 2.22 -0.09 7.08
N ILE A 371 2.12 -1.03 6.14
CA ILE A 371 0.99 -1.20 5.25
C ILE A 371 0.21 -2.41 5.74
N ASN A 372 -1.07 -2.21 6.03
CA ASN A 372 -1.99 -3.24 6.46
C ASN A 372 -2.95 -3.53 5.31
N TYR A 373 -3.18 -4.80 4.98
CA TYR A 373 -4.11 -5.16 3.92
C TYR A 373 -4.90 -6.42 4.23
N ALA A 374 -6.06 -6.57 3.61
CA ALA A 374 -6.91 -7.73 3.77
C ALA A 374 -7.66 -8.08 2.49
N GLU A 375 -8.08 -9.34 2.44
CA GLU A 375 -8.91 -9.89 1.40
C GLU A 375 -10.29 -10.25 1.92
N ASP A 376 -11.21 -10.49 0.99
CA ASP A 376 -12.53 -10.98 1.37
C ASP A 376 -12.46 -12.32 2.10
N GLY A 377 -13.27 -12.51 3.13
CA GLY A 377 -13.22 -13.69 3.99
C GLY A 377 -12.07 -13.72 5.00
N SER A 378 -11.20 -12.70 5.07
CA SER A 378 -10.23 -12.58 6.17
C SER A 378 -10.97 -12.62 7.53
N PRO A 379 -10.44 -13.32 8.56
CA PRO A 379 -11.13 -13.49 9.85
C PRO A 379 -11.67 -12.16 10.38
N SER A 380 -12.97 -12.16 10.71
CA SER A 380 -13.72 -10.96 11.05
C SER A 380 -13.06 -10.13 12.16
N GLY A 381 -13.10 -8.80 12.02
CA GLY A 381 -12.98 -7.88 13.14
C GLY A 381 -11.70 -7.05 13.24
N LYS A 382 -10.73 -7.20 12.32
CA LYS A 382 -9.50 -6.38 12.33
C LYS A 382 -9.13 -5.73 11.00
N GLN A 383 -9.35 -6.41 9.88
CA GLN A 383 -9.14 -5.84 8.56
C GLN A 383 -10.32 -6.30 7.70
N CYS A 384 -11.06 -5.36 7.10
CA CYS A 384 -12.31 -5.68 6.43
C CYS A 384 -12.37 -5.00 5.07
N VAL A 385 -12.73 -5.74 4.03
CA VAL A 385 -13.04 -5.21 2.70
C VAL A 385 -14.41 -4.51 2.65
N ARG A 386 -15.27 -4.78 3.66
CA ARG A 386 -16.60 -4.21 3.83
C ARG A 386 -16.77 -3.55 5.21
N PRO A 387 -16.01 -2.49 5.52
CA PRO A 387 -16.10 -1.84 6.82
C PRO A 387 -17.48 -1.19 7.02
N ASN A 388 -18.01 -1.27 8.25
CA ASN A 388 -19.33 -0.74 8.60
C ASN A 388 -19.19 0.42 9.59
N LEU A 389 -19.88 1.53 9.38
CA LEU A 389 -20.03 2.62 10.36
C LEU A 389 -21.45 2.67 10.91
N TYR A 390 -21.64 3.32 12.05
CA TYR A 390 -22.94 3.51 12.69
C TYR A 390 -23.32 4.99 12.74
N SER A 391 -24.52 5.32 12.26
CA SER A 391 -24.95 6.72 12.18
C SER A 391 -25.09 7.41 13.54
N ASP A 392 -25.34 6.67 14.61
CA ASP A 392 -25.46 7.24 15.96
C ASP A 392 -24.14 7.77 16.54
N THR A 393 -23.00 7.32 16.03
CA THR A 393 -21.69 7.54 16.67
C THR A 393 -20.58 7.96 15.72
N GLU A 394 -20.66 7.60 14.46
CA GLU A 394 -19.54 7.65 13.50
C GLU A 394 -19.87 8.44 12.24
N ILE A 395 -21.12 8.89 12.09
CA ILE A 395 -21.57 9.70 10.97
C ILE A 395 -22.20 10.96 11.55
N LYS A 396 -21.69 12.13 11.18
CA LYS A 396 -22.17 13.39 11.74
C LYS A 396 -22.18 14.50 10.72
N ARG A 397 -23.11 15.44 10.92
CA ARG A 397 -23.20 16.68 10.16
C ARG A 397 -22.11 17.65 10.62
N VAL A 398 -21.56 18.40 9.68
CA VAL A 398 -20.60 19.49 9.90
C VAL A 398 -21.11 20.70 9.10
N ASP A 399 -21.80 21.62 9.79
CA ASP A 399 -22.55 22.70 9.13
C ASP A 399 -21.69 23.88 8.66
N ASN A 400 -20.49 24.04 9.22
CA ASN A 400 -19.65 25.23 9.02
C ASN A 400 -18.23 24.89 8.54
N TYR A 401 -18.10 23.99 7.55
CA TYR A 401 -16.79 23.73 6.97
C TYR A 401 -16.32 24.93 6.14
N VAL A 402 -15.12 25.42 6.45
CA VAL A 402 -14.45 26.49 5.71
C VAL A 402 -13.27 25.88 4.98
N GLY A 403 -13.23 26.02 3.66
CA GLY A 403 -12.18 25.47 2.82
C GLY A 403 -12.69 25.07 1.45
N ARG A 404 -11.80 24.45 0.67
CA ARG A 404 -12.10 24.03 -0.69
C ARG A 404 -12.76 22.66 -0.69
N VAL A 405 -13.80 22.51 -1.51
CA VAL A 405 -14.38 21.22 -1.84
C VAL A 405 -14.29 20.97 -3.33
N TRP A 406 -14.20 19.71 -3.73
CA TRP A 406 -13.98 19.36 -5.12
C TRP A 406 -14.66 18.05 -5.53
N CYS A 407 -15.01 17.93 -6.80
CA CYS A 407 -15.55 16.70 -7.37
C CYS A 407 -15.00 16.48 -8.78
N VAL A 408 -15.10 15.23 -9.23
CA VAL A 408 -14.63 14.77 -10.53
C VAL A 408 -15.65 13.78 -11.11
N THR A 409 -16.34 14.18 -12.15
CA THR A 409 -17.29 13.27 -12.79
C THR A 409 -16.53 12.28 -13.65
N VAL A 410 -16.80 10.99 -13.45
CA VAL A 410 -16.17 9.90 -14.20
C VAL A 410 -17.25 9.02 -14.85
N PRO A 411 -16.95 8.26 -15.92
CA PRO A 411 -17.95 7.48 -16.64
C PRO A 411 -18.85 6.57 -15.79
N THR A 412 -18.31 5.87 -14.79
CA THR A 412 -19.11 5.00 -13.91
C THR A 412 -19.83 5.79 -12.79
N GLY A 413 -19.44 7.05 -12.59
CA GLY A 413 -19.82 7.88 -11.45
C GLY A 413 -19.41 7.27 -10.10
N LEU A 414 -18.41 6.38 -10.07
CA LEU A 414 -17.85 5.78 -8.87
C LEU A 414 -16.33 5.93 -8.89
N ILE A 415 -15.78 6.57 -7.86
CA ILE A 415 -14.34 6.79 -7.70
C ILE A 415 -13.82 6.11 -6.43
N ILE A 416 -12.50 5.97 -6.33
CA ILE A 416 -11.85 5.52 -5.10
C ILE A 416 -11.19 6.71 -4.42
N ALA A 417 -11.62 7.01 -3.19
CA ALA A 417 -11.14 8.14 -2.42
C ALA A 417 -10.64 7.72 -1.03
N GLN A 418 -9.73 8.52 -0.48
CA GLN A 418 -9.29 8.41 0.92
C GLN A 418 -9.00 9.80 1.47
N ARG A 419 -9.16 9.97 2.78
CA ARG A 419 -8.72 11.17 3.49
C ARG A 419 -7.30 10.97 4.00
N VAL A 420 -6.52 12.03 4.04
CA VAL A 420 -5.14 11.98 4.54
C VAL A 420 -4.89 13.00 5.63
N HIS A 421 -3.85 12.74 6.41
CA HIS A 421 -3.27 13.73 7.30
C HIS A 421 -1.79 13.91 7.00
N ARG A 422 -1.38 15.17 6.97
CA ARG A 422 -0.04 15.60 6.60
C ARG A 422 0.69 16.20 7.78
N ASP A 423 2.01 16.06 7.80
CA ASP A 423 2.87 16.78 8.75
C ASP A 423 3.12 18.23 8.31
N ALA A 424 3.94 18.95 9.10
CA ALA A 424 4.29 20.35 8.83
C ALA A 424 5.06 20.54 7.51
N ASP A 425 5.73 19.49 7.02
CA ASP A 425 6.47 19.48 5.75
C ASP A 425 5.58 19.02 4.57
N ASN A 426 4.25 18.96 4.79
CA ASN A 426 3.25 18.55 3.82
C ASN A 426 3.37 17.07 3.37
N ASN A 427 4.13 16.23 4.08
CA ASN A 427 4.22 14.80 3.79
C ASN A 427 2.97 14.09 4.31
N VAL A 428 2.40 13.19 3.51
CA VAL A 428 1.32 12.33 3.99
C VAL A 428 1.88 11.33 5.00
N ILE A 429 1.49 11.47 6.27
CA ILE A 429 1.92 10.60 7.36
C ILE A 429 0.87 9.58 7.79
N ARG A 430 -0.38 9.79 7.40
CA ARG A 430 -1.50 8.89 7.64
C ARG A 430 -2.49 8.99 6.49
N ALA A 431 -3.11 7.87 6.15
CA ALA A 431 -4.23 7.82 5.21
C ALA A 431 -5.32 6.91 5.78
N SER A 432 -6.57 7.34 5.62
CA SER A 432 -7.69 6.45 5.86
C SER A 432 -7.70 5.34 4.80
N ARG A 433 -8.45 4.27 5.09
CA ARG A 433 -8.67 3.21 4.13
C ARG A 433 -9.34 3.78 2.88
N PRO A 434 -8.86 3.48 1.66
CA PRO A 434 -9.57 3.84 0.44
C PRO A 434 -10.94 3.17 0.36
N ILE A 435 -11.93 3.97 -0.04
CA ILE A 435 -13.33 3.57 -0.16
C ILE A 435 -13.84 3.96 -1.55
N VAL A 436 -14.70 3.12 -2.12
CA VAL A 436 -15.48 3.46 -3.32
C VAL A 436 -16.60 4.43 -2.91
N VAL A 437 -16.66 5.59 -3.54
CA VAL A 437 -17.69 6.62 -3.33
C VAL A 437 -18.28 7.06 -4.67
N GLY A 438 -19.47 7.67 -4.65
CA GLY A 438 -20.08 8.24 -5.85
C GLY A 438 -19.40 9.54 -6.28
N ASN A 439 -19.68 10.00 -7.50
CA ASN A 439 -19.32 11.34 -7.97
C ASN A 439 -20.09 11.81 -9.18
#